data_AF-A0A1Z9C2B2-F1
#
_entry.id   AF-A0A1Z9C2B2-F1
#
_cell.length_a   1.000
_cell.length_b   1.000
_cell.length_c   1.000
_cell.angle_alpha   90.00
_cell.angle_beta   90.00
_cell.angle_gamma   90.00
#
_symmetry.space_group_name_H-M   'P 1'
#
loop_
_entity.id
_entity.type
_entity.pdbx_description
1 polymer ?
#
loop_
_entity_poly.entity_id
_entity_poly.type
_entity_poly.pdbx_seq_one_letter_code
_entity_poly.pdbx_strand_id
1 'polypeptide(L)' 'LPDRDLDAEVLALTPNAWMDVSIPYWEGPVGISGSHAGRGYLEMTGYE' A
#
# COMPACT_ATOMS: atom_id res chain seq x y z
N LEU A 1 18.92 -5.34 -4.37
CA LEU A 1 18.08 -6.12 -3.44
C LEU A 1 17.45 -7.40 -4.03
N PRO A 2 17.76 -7.88 -5.26
CA PRO A 2 17.44 -9.28 -5.62
C PRO A 2 18.10 -10.30 -4.69
N ASP A 3 19.34 -10.03 -4.25
CA ASP A 3 20.11 -10.93 -3.37
C ASP A 3 19.56 -11.09 -1.94
N ARG A 4 18.47 -10.38 -1.60
CA ARG A 4 17.84 -10.46 -0.27
C ARG A 4 16.56 -11.29 -0.24
N ASP A 5 16.17 -11.89 -1.37
CA ASP A 5 14.98 -12.73 -1.50
C ASP A 5 13.73 -12.06 -0.90
N LEU A 6 13.57 -10.77 -1.22
CA LEU A 6 12.44 -9.98 -0.75
C LEU A 6 11.27 -10.18 -1.70
N ASP A 7 10.21 -10.80 -1.18
CA ASP A 7 8.91 -10.91 -1.81
C ASP A 7 7.87 -10.27 -0.88
N ALA A 8 7.04 -9.39 -1.42
CA ALA A 8 6.09 -8.61 -0.64
C ALA A 8 4.75 -8.51 -1.36
N GLU A 9 3.72 -9.03 -0.70
CA GLU A 9 2.32 -8.82 -1.05
C GLU A 9 1.73 -7.77 -0.11
N VAL A 10 1.03 -6.78 -0.68
CA VAL A 10 0.46 -5.66 0.07
C VAL A 10 -1.06 -5.70 -0.04
N LEU A 11 -1.74 -5.81 1.10
CA LEU A 11 -3.20 -5.88 1.19
C LEU A 11 -3.76 -4.59 1.80
N ALA A 12 -4.67 -3.94 1.08
CA ALA A 12 -5.44 -2.81 1.60
C ALA A 12 -6.40 -3.26 2.71
N LEU A 13 -6.25 -2.70 3.92
CA LEU A 13 -7.12 -3.02 5.06
C LEU A 13 -8.37 -2.14 5.09
N THR A 14 -8.32 -0.97 4.44
CA THR A 14 -9.47 -0.08 4.24
C THR A 14 -9.57 0.25 2.75
N PRO A 15 -10.33 -0.53 1.96
CA PRO A 15 -10.39 -0.34 0.50
C PRO A 15 -10.89 1.06 0.09
N ASN A 16 -11.81 1.65 0.86
CA ASN A 16 -12.42 2.95 0.58
C ASN A 16 -11.68 4.09 1.31
N ALA A 17 -10.37 4.22 1.12
CA ALA A 17 -9.52 5.22 1.76
C ALA A 17 -9.07 6.34 0.78
N TRP A 18 -9.97 6.74 -0.11
CA TRP A 18 -9.73 7.83 -1.05
C TRP A 18 -9.91 9.19 -0.36
N MET A 19 -8.97 10.09 -0.62
CA MET A 19 -9.00 11.47 -0.16
C MET A 19 -9.62 12.35 -1.25
N ASP A 20 -10.74 12.98 -0.92
CA ASP A 20 -11.47 13.91 -1.80
C ASP A 20 -10.89 15.32 -1.68
N VAL A 21 -9.75 15.53 -2.34
CA VAL A 21 -9.03 16.80 -2.41
C VAL A 21 -8.73 17.15 -3.87
N SER A 22 -8.17 18.33 -4.14
CA SER A 22 -7.97 18.83 -5.51
C SER A 22 -7.11 17.93 -6.40
N ILE A 23 -6.21 17.14 -5.81
CA ILE A 23 -5.47 16.05 -6.48
C ILE A 23 -5.80 14.76 -5.72
N PRO A 24 -6.77 13.95 -6.17
CA PRO A 24 -7.19 12.76 -5.45
C PRO A 24 -6.08 11.73 -5.28
N TYR A 25 -6.05 11.09 -4.11
CA TYR A 25 -5.14 10.00 -3.82
C TYR A 25 -5.78 9.00 -2.85
N TRP A 26 -5.33 7.75 -2.92
CA TRP A 26 -5.67 6.74 -1.94
C TRP A 26 -4.60 6.76 -0.87
N GLU A 27 -4.99 6.84 0.40
CA GLU A 27 -4.06 6.70 1.53
C GLU A 27 -4.71 5.87 2.63
N GLY A 28 -4.13 4.71 2.92
CA GLY A 28 -4.74 3.80 3.88
C GLY A 28 -3.77 2.80 4.49
N PRO A 29 -4.19 2.17 5.62
CA PRO A 29 -3.41 1.14 6.28
C PRO A 29 -3.34 -0.11 5.41
N VAL A 30 -2.16 -0.73 5.39
CA VAL A 30 -1.90 -1.98 4.65
C VAL A 30 -1.28 -3.05 5.53
N GLY A 31 -1.62 -4.30 5.23
CA GLY A 31 -0.89 -5.48 5.70
C GLY A 31 0.17 -5.88 4.66
N ILE A 32 1.31 -6.38 5.14
CA ILE A 32 2.39 -6.90 4.29
C ILE A 32 2.58 -8.39 4.60
N SER A 33 2.62 -9.22 3.56
CA SER A 33 2.94 -10.65 3.59
C SER A 33 3.95 -11.00 2.49
N GLY A 34 4.29 -12.27 2.32
CA GLY A 34 5.35 -12.74 1.42
C GLY A 34 6.52 -13.31 2.22
N SER A 35 7.75 -12.89 1.93
CA SER A 35 8.93 -13.34 2.69
C SER A 35 9.02 -12.71 4.09
N HIS A 36 8.32 -11.60 4.33
CA HIS A 36 8.26 -10.91 5.63
C HIS A 36 6.84 -10.46 5.94
N ALA A 37 6.46 -10.54 7.22
CA ALA A 37 5.18 -10.01 7.70
C ALA A 37 5.35 -8.59 8.24
N GLY A 38 4.38 -7.72 7.96
CA GLY A 38 4.42 -6.34 8.40
C GLY A 38 3.08 -5.62 8.36
N ARG A 39 3.09 -4.38 8.84
CA ARG A 39 1.99 -3.43 8.73
C ARG A 39 2.57 -2.06 8.37
N GLY A 40 1.82 -1.28 7.62
CA GLY A 40 2.24 0.06 7.20
C GLY A 40 1.09 0.90 6.70
N TYR A 41 1.44 1.99 6.02
CA TYR A 41 0.54 2.82 5.25
C TYR A 41 1.07 2.91 3.82
N LEU A 42 0.16 3.09 2.87
CA LEU A 42 0.47 3.25 1.46
C LEU A 42 -0.28 4.47 0.93
N GLU A 43 0.41 5.30 0.14
CA GLU A 43 -0.14 6.44 -0.59
C GLU A 43 -0.04 6.12 -2.09
N MET A 44 -1.14 6.32 -2.82
CA MET A 44 -1.22 6.03 -4.26
C MET A 44 -1.92 7.19 -4.98
N THR A 45 -1.23 7.78 -5.95
CA THR A 45 -1.69 8.92 -6.75
C THR A 45 -1.76 8.51 -8.25
N GLY A 46 -2.38 9.33 -9.11
CA GLY A 46 -2.33 9.13 -10.57
C GLY A 46 -3.27 8.05 -11.12
N TYR A 47 -4.46 7.91 -10.53
CA TYR A 47 -5.50 6.97 -10.95
C TYR A 47 -6.63 7.62 -11.79
N GLU A 48 -6.45 8.87 -12.18
CA GLU A 48 -7.26 9.57 -13.19
C GLU A 48 -6.67 9.41 -14.60
#